data_AF-A0A914TBA8-F1
#
_entry.id   AF-A0A914TBA8-F1
#
_cell.length_a   1.000
_cell.length_b   1.000
_cell.length_c   1.000
_cell.angle_alpha   90.00
_cell.angle_beta   90.00
_cell.angle_gamma   90.00
#
_symmetry.space_group_name_H-M   'P 1'
#
loop_
_entity.id
_entity.type
_entity.pdbx_description
1 polymer ?
#
loop_
_entity_poly.entity_id
_entity_poly.type
_entity_poly.pdbx_seq_one_letter_code
_entity_poly.pdbx_strand_id
1 'polypeptide(L)'
;MRSSSKTPKKNGTRDTAKDIILGMEPSGRGPRRPKEGIAQTPIRKSPAQTIVVQKPDTSALNNLQNQVQQLRKQYNDLANQEQTARRRLEANQEAISKKMGANADNAISARSMDDLRRQLGNIENKLTMMGQDFGLIKGTVDRHTADIIGINSDVKNRPTVDPTKIATTTQQMDLRMRDLQTQLSQLKLTMDAEAKDRARVQQQQTDTINRLQDIIRQQESSKNEILTSLSRKGDLDKEKLSEENRRLNDKIQLITNEVTKNMNEREHKLKDDIYQKLNAMQAAMKQHDGQLESDKDNKKKLEERIKHQEILIEDLKGLQQNDKNKTKEKFQKVNEALASLEHYMEQGSKKMDKILTAEIQSRKLHEKGLLSKVNEVEEKLSNYLTGLSKSVEDARAGKENIKMPSLDTDALRREMESISADKNKMSMEGLLKLEEKISRIQQGLNRDRKAMVDTLSDVSDKGQINKVRAQVNKLDEIMDEVEKTQDRVRDKVERQIPEDLNELSAKVDNLKQQLTHRIDQEEEERYLAIKELQDAYNKLTGGSYAPSPASDVSNSGLKRDIDECKVAIKKLAESITTVKNVLDKKIQDETRRREQDVMRLENRGPTYPQMPPQQQPRPPIQQKPQVPAQ
;
A
#
# COMPACT_ATOMS: atom_id res chain seq x y z
N MET A 1 29.24 14.75 -68.06
CA MET A 1 29.55 15.29 -66.71
C MET A 1 28.55 14.65 -65.74
N ARG A 2 28.96 13.76 -64.82
CA ARG A 2 29.53 14.05 -63.50
C ARG A 2 28.70 15.02 -62.63
N SER A 3 27.82 14.48 -61.81
CA SER A 3 27.69 14.85 -60.39
C SER A 3 27.08 13.67 -59.62
N SER A 4 27.52 13.45 -58.38
CA SER A 4 27.16 12.27 -57.57
C SER A 4 26.28 12.67 -56.37
N SER A 5 25.12 12.03 -56.24
CA SER A 5 24.31 12.10 -55.02
C SER A 5 24.65 10.93 -54.09
N LYS A 6 25.47 11.19 -53.07
CA LYS A 6 25.75 10.22 -52.00
C LYS A 6 24.49 10.05 -51.12
N THR A 7 24.03 8.81 -50.96
CA THR A 7 23.04 8.49 -49.93
C THR A 7 23.67 8.57 -48.53
N PRO A 8 23.07 9.27 -47.56
CA PRO A 8 23.52 9.21 -46.18
C PRO A 8 23.10 7.86 -45.58
N LYS A 9 24.06 7.01 -45.22
CA LYS A 9 23.78 5.85 -44.36
C LYS A 9 23.23 6.36 -43.02
N LYS A 10 21.97 6.05 -42.72
CA LYS A 10 21.44 6.23 -41.36
C LYS A 10 22.23 5.31 -40.43
N ASN A 11 23.05 5.88 -39.56
CA ASN A 11 23.57 5.16 -38.41
C ASN A 11 22.37 4.84 -37.51
N GLY A 12 21.93 3.58 -37.50
CA GLY A 12 20.86 3.14 -36.62
C GLY A 12 21.26 3.34 -35.17
N THR A 13 20.35 3.88 -34.37
CA THR A 13 20.46 3.88 -32.91
C THR A 13 20.63 2.44 -32.45
N ARG A 14 21.69 2.17 -31.69
CA ARG A 14 21.94 0.85 -31.12
C ARG A 14 20.83 0.51 -30.13
N ASP A 15 20.11 -0.58 -30.41
CA ASP A 15 19.03 -1.05 -29.55
C ASP A 15 19.62 -1.63 -28.26
N THR A 16 19.49 -0.86 -27.17
CA THR A 16 20.11 -1.17 -25.89
C THR A 16 19.57 -2.47 -25.29
N ALA A 17 18.33 -2.88 -25.62
CA ALA A 17 17.80 -4.17 -25.22
C ALA A 17 18.54 -5.33 -25.92
N LYS A 18 18.96 -5.13 -27.18
CA LYS A 18 19.65 -6.12 -27.99
C LYS A 18 21.11 -6.30 -27.59
N ASP A 19 21.79 -5.21 -27.22
CA ASP A 19 23.18 -5.28 -26.70
C ASP A 19 23.22 -5.98 -25.31
N ILE A 20 22.21 -5.79 -24.45
CA ILE A 20 22.09 -6.48 -23.14
C ILE A 20 21.89 -8.00 -23.32
N ILE A 21 21.04 -8.43 -24.26
CA ILE A 21 20.80 -9.87 -24.54
C ILE A 21 22.07 -10.57 -25.07
N LEU A 22 22.97 -9.81 -25.72
CA LEU A 22 24.23 -10.32 -26.27
C LEU A 22 25.44 -10.15 -25.31
N GLY A 23 25.21 -9.70 -24.06
CA GLY A 23 26.28 -9.58 -23.06
C GLY A 23 27.32 -8.49 -23.37
N MET A 24 26.98 -7.50 -24.20
CA MET A 24 27.87 -6.38 -24.52
C MET A 24 27.61 -5.19 -23.59
N GLU A 25 28.65 -4.40 -23.28
CA GLU A 25 28.48 -3.18 -22.48
C GLU A 25 27.51 -2.18 -23.14
N PRO A 26 26.54 -1.62 -22.40
CA PRO A 26 25.50 -0.77 -22.97
C PRO A 26 26.09 0.56 -23.46
N SER A 27 25.97 0.84 -24.76
CA SER A 27 26.53 2.05 -25.36
C SER A 27 25.69 3.30 -25.09
N GLY A 28 25.69 3.78 -23.85
CA GLY A 28 25.05 5.02 -23.42
C GLY A 28 25.96 5.80 -22.47
N ARG A 29 26.29 7.07 -22.81
CA ARG A 29 27.01 7.94 -21.89
C ARG A 29 26.15 8.19 -20.65
N GLY A 30 26.63 7.77 -19.49
CA GLY A 30 25.93 7.92 -18.22
C GLY A 30 25.62 9.38 -17.84
N PRO A 31 24.72 9.61 -16.86
CA PRO A 31 24.26 10.94 -16.52
C PRO A 31 25.41 11.86 -16.10
N ARG A 32 25.49 13.05 -16.70
CA ARG A 32 26.47 14.07 -16.29
C ARG A 32 26.14 14.53 -14.87
N ARG A 33 27.15 14.54 -14.00
CA ARG A 33 27.05 15.14 -12.65
C ARG A 33 26.53 16.59 -12.75
N PRO A 34 25.68 17.04 -11.80
CA PRO A 34 25.33 18.46 -11.71
C PRO A 34 26.60 19.29 -11.44
N LYS A 35 26.74 20.41 -12.14
CA LYS A 35 27.79 21.39 -11.85
C LYS A 35 27.35 22.22 -10.65
N GLU A 36 28.18 22.22 -9.60
CA GLU A 36 28.13 23.27 -8.59
C GLU A 36 28.51 24.60 -9.25
N GLY A 37 27.67 25.62 -9.07
CA GLY A 37 27.82 26.94 -9.65
C GLY A 37 27.51 28.01 -8.62
N ILE A 38 28.56 28.59 -8.04
CA ILE A 38 28.46 29.71 -7.10
C ILE A 38 28.04 30.98 -7.86
N ALA A 39 27.27 31.83 -7.20
CA ALA A 39 26.58 32.98 -7.78
C ALA A 39 27.49 34.10 -8.31
N GLN A 40 27.01 34.80 -9.34
CA GLN A 40 27.30 36.23 -9.55
C GLN A 40 26.06 36.94 -10.12
N THR A 41 25.60 37.98 -9.42
CA THR A 41 24.49 38.86 -9.83
C THR A 41 25.02 40.12 -10.51
N PRO A 42 24.39 40.59 -11.61
CA PRO A 42 24.45 41.99 -12.00
C PRO A 42 23.18 42.73 -11.57
N ILE A 43 23.37 43.85 -10.88
CA ILE A 43 22.30 44.75 -10.40
C ILE A 43 21.65 45.46 -11.59
N ARG A 44 20.31 45.43 -11.70
CA ARG A 44 19.56 46.43 -12.49
C ARG A 44 18.22 46.78 -11.84
N LYS A 45 17.92 48.08 -11.78
CA LYS A 45 16.78 48.66 -11.05
C LYS A 45 15.51 48.72 -11.91
N SER A 46 14.37 48.28 -11.35
CA SER A 46 12.97 48.72 -11.64
C SER A 46 12.42 48.57 -13.08
N PRO A 47 11.09 48.44 -13.31
CA PRO A 47 9.97 48.76 -12.40
C PRO A 47 9.10 47.55 -11.99
N ALA A 48 8.08 47.83 -11.18
CA ALA A 48 7.21 46.83 -10.57
C ALA A 48 6.44 45.98 -11.60
N GLN A 49 6.59 44.66 -11.48
CA GLN A 49 5.62 43.70 -12.00
C GLN A 49 4.95 42.99 -10.82
N THR A 50 3.62 42.99 -10.82
CA THR A 50 2.80 42.27 -9.85
C THR A 50 3.14 40.79 -9.91
N ILE A 51 3.69 40.23 -8.83
CA ILE A 51 3.89 38.78 -8.72
C ILE A 51 2.52 38.15 -8.54
N VAL A 52 1.90 37.77 -9.66
CA VAL A 52 0.85 36.76 -9.67
C VAL A 52 1.53 35.46 -9.27
N VAL A 53 1.36 35.06 -8.01
CA VAL A 53 1.70 33.72 -7.54
C VAL A 53 0.81 32.75 -8.32
N GLN A 54 1.34 32.19 -9.40
CA GLN A 54 0.71 31.07 -10.08
C GLN A 54 0.55 29.97 -9.03
N LYS A 55 -0.71 29.68 -8.69
CA LYS A 55 -1.04 28.55 -7.83
C LYS A 55 -0.41 27.30 -8.46
N PRO A 56 0.24 26.43 -7.68
CA PRO A 56 0.81 25.20 -8.22
C PRO A 56 -0.30 24.44 -8.95
N ASP A 57 -0.03 24.06 -10.19
CA ASP A 57 -1.02 23.42 -11.03
C ASP A 57 -1.45 22.08 -10.41
N THR A 58 -2.64 22.10 -9.79
CA THR A 58 -3.17 20.94 -9.06
C THR A 58 -3.35 19.71 -9.96
N SER A 59 -3.47 19.91 -11.28
CA SER A 59 -3.47 18.79 -12.24
C SER A 59 -2.10 18.10 -12.31
N ALA A 60 -1.01 18.86 -12.33
CA ALA A 60 0.35 18.33 -12.32
C ALA A 60 0.67 17.63 -10.99
N LEU A 61 0.21 18.18 -9.86
CA LEU A 61 0.38 17.55 -8.55
C LEU A 61 -0.38 16.21 -8.46
N ASN A 62 -1.65 16.18 -8.92
CA ASN A 62 -2.46 14.97 -8.95
C ASN A 62 -1.87 13.91 -9.91
N ASN A 63 -1.35 14.32 -11.08
CA ASN A 63 -0.68 13.41 -12.01
C ASN A 63 0.59 12.80 -11.40
N LEU A 64 1.39 13.60 -10.69
CA LEU A 64 2.57 13.10 -9.98
C LEU A 64 2.19 12.14 -8.84
N GLN A 65 1.13 12.46 -8.08
CA GLN A 65 0.62 11.62 -7.00
C GLN A 65 0.07 10.28 -7.53
N ASN A 66 -0.64 10.29 -8.65
CA ASN A 66 -1.10 9.08 -9.35
C ASN A 66 0.09 8.24 -9.87
N GLN A 67 1.12 8.88 -10.43
CA GLN A 67 2.33 8.19 -10.89
C GLN A 67 3.10 7.55 -9.72
N VAL A 68 3.21 8.23 -8.58
CA VAL A 68 3.80 7.68 -7.34
C VAL A 68 2.98 6.51 -6.79
N GLN A 69 1.64 6.57 -6.85
CA GLN A 69 0.78 5.44 -6.46
C GLN A 69 0.93 4.24 -7.40
N GLN A 70 1.01 4.46 -8.72
CA GLN A 70 1.26 3.39 -9.70
C GLN A 70 2.62 2.73 -9.48
N LEU A 71 3.68 3.51 -9.25
CA LEU A 71 5.02 2.99 -8.93
C LEU A 71 5.04 2.20 -7.62
N ARG A 72 4.32 2.65 -6.58
CA ARG A 72 4.17 1.87 -5.33
C ARG A 72 3.42 0.56 -5.55
N LYS A 73 2.39 0.54 -6.38
CA LYS A 73 1.68 -0.70 -6.74
C LYS A 73 2.61 -1.66 -7.50
N GLN A 74 3.30 -1.19 -8.53
CA GLN A 74 4.28 -1.98 -9.27
C GLN A 74 5.41 -2.53 -8.39
N TYR A 75 5.91 -1.73 -7.43
CA TYR A 75 6.91 -2.18 -6.47
C TYR A 75 6.39 -3.30 -5.56
N ASN A 76 5.17 -3.17 -5.04
CA ASN A 76 4.55 -4.21 -4.21
C ASN A 76 4.26 -5.49 -5.03
N ASP A 77 3.76 -5.36 -6.26
CA ASP A 77 3.51 -6.50 -7.15
C ASP A 77 4.84 -7.23 -7.49
N LEU A 78 5.92 -6.49 -7.75
CA LEU A 78 7.26 -7.05 -7.98
C LEU A 78 7.84 -7.72 -6.73
N ALA A 79 7.69 -7.11 -5.54
CA ALA A 79 8.13 -7.70 -4.27
C ALA A 79 7.39 -9.01 -3.94
N ASN A 80 6.07 -9.06 -4.21
CA ASN A 80 5.28 -10.29 -4.08
C ASN A 80 5.71 -11.37 -5.07
N GLN A 81 6.04 -11.00 -6.31
CA GLN A 81 6.62 -11.93 -7.29
C GLN A 81 7.99 -12.44 -6.87
N GLU A 82 8.87 -11.57 -6.36
CA GLU A 82 10.18 -11.95 -5.82
C GLU A 82 10.05 -12.93 -4.64
N GLN A 83 9.16 -12.64 -3.68
CA GLN A 83 8.91 -13.53 -2.53
C GLN A 83 8.37 -14.89 -2.98
N THR A 84 7.51 -14.92 -4.00
CA THR A 84 6.98 -16.16 -4.60
C THR A 84 8.08 -16.93 -5.33
N ALA A 85 8.97 -16.25 -6.05
CA ALA A 85 10.13 -16.85 -6.71
C ALA A 85 11.14 -17.42 -5.69
N ARG A 86 11.42 -16.71 -4.59
CA ARG A 86 12.26 -17.19 -3.48
C ARG A 86 11.71 -18.48 -2.88
N ARG A 87 10.40 -18.54 -2.55
CA ARG A 87 9.77 -19.77 -2.04
C ARG A 87 9.86 -20.95 -3.02
N ARG A 88 9.77 -20.71 -4.32
CA ARG A 88 9.96 -21.74 -5.36
C ARG A 88 11.42 -22.22 -5.44
N LEU A 89 12.39 -21.32 -5.31
CA LEU A 89 13.81 -21.65 -5.26
C LEU A 89 14.15 -22.48 -4.02
N GLU A 90 13.65 -22.07 -2.85
CA GLU A 90 13.82 -22.77 -1.58
C GLU A 90 13.23 -24.19 -1.63
N ALA A 91 11.99 -24.34 -2.14
CA ALA A 91 11.37 -25.66 -2.34
C ALA A 91 12.14 -26.55 -3.35
N ASN A 92 12.67 -25.97 -4.42
CA ASN A 92 13.54 -26.70 -5.35
C ASN A 92 14.87 -27.10 -4.70
N GLN A 93 15.46 -26.24 -3.88
CA GLN A 93 16.70 -26.52 -3.15
C GLN A 93 16.48 -27.64 -2.14
N GLU A 94 15.36 -27.64 -1.40
CA GLU A 94 14.98 -28.73 -0.49
C GLU A 94 14.75 -30.05 -1.25
N ALA A 95 14.09 -30.00 -2.41
CA ALA A 95 13.89 -31.18 -3.26
C ALA A 95 15.20 -31.74 -3.82
N ILE A 96 16.16 -30.88 -4.18
CA ILE A 96 17.52 -31.30 -4.58
C ILE A 96 18.28 -31.87 -3.38
N SER A 97 18.23 -31.25 -2.20
CA SER A 97 18.84 -31.78 -0.98
C SER A 97 18.25 -33.14 -0.57
N LYS A 98 16.93 -33.36 -0.71
CA LYS A 98 16.31 -34.67 -0.51
C LYS A 98 16.78 -35.72 -1.53
N LYS A 99 16.94 -35.36 -2.80
CA LYS A 99 17.50 -36.26 -3.83
C LYS A 99 18.99 -36.55 -3.63
N MET A 100 19.77 -35.58 -3.16
CA MET A 100 21.18 -35.74 -2.80
C MET A 100 21.35 -36.63 -1.56
N GLY A 101 20.51 -36.43 -0.54
CA GLY A 101 20.49 -37.30 0.66
C GLY A 101 20.12 -38.74 0.32
N ALA A 102 19.12 -38.96 -0.55
CA ALA A 102 18.74 -40.29 -1.01
C ALA A 102 19.82 -41.03 -1.83
N ASN A 103 20.81 -40.30 -2.39
CA ASN A 103 21.95 -40.90 -3.11
C ASN A 103 23.16 -41.20 -2.20
N ALA A 104 23.14 -40.80 -0.92
CA ALA A 104 24.22 -41.11 0.02
C ALA A 104 24.16 -42.58 0.52
N ASP A 105 22.96 -43.12 0.70
CA ASP A 105 22.74 -44.49 1.21
C ASP A 105 22.66 -45.51 0.07
N ASN A 106 23.83 -45.96 -0.37
CA ASN A 106 24.03 -46.78 -1.57
C ASN A 106 23.65 -48.28 -1.40
N ALA A 107 22.45 -48.55 -0.91
CA ALA A 107 21.99 -49.89 -0.49
C ALA A 107 21.62 -50.84 -1.65
N ILE A 108 21.43 -50.34 -2.88
CA ILE A 108 20.96 -51.13 -4.02
C ILE A 108 22.13 -51.76 -4.81
N SER A 109 23.30 -51.10 -4.85
CA SER A 109 24.45 -51.57 -5.64
C SER A 109 25.16 -52.78 -5.01
N ALA A 110 25.20 -52.87 -3.67
CA ALA A 110 25.91 -53.94 -2.96
C ALA A 110 25.33 -55.35 -3.22
N ARG A 111 24.00 -55.48 -3.36
CA ARG A 111 23.34 -56.79 -3.47
C ARG A 111 23.62 -57.52 -4.79
N SER A 112 23.83 -56.81 -5.90
CA SER A 112 24.07 -57.45 -7.21
C SER A 112 25.49 -58.03 -7.34
N MET A 113 26.46 -57.53 -6.57
CA MET A 113 27.85 -57.97 -6.61
C MET A 113 28.09 -59.30 -5.87
N ASP A 114 27.33 -59.58 -4.81
CA ASP A 114 27.44 -60.84 -4.07
C ASP A 114 26.86 -62.05 -4.83
N ASP A 115 25.77 -61.86 -5.57
CA ASP A 115 25.19 -62.92 -6.40
C ASP A 115 26.13 -63.34 -7.55
N LEU A 116 26.84 -62.37 -8.16
CA LEU A 116 27.87 -62.66 -9.18
C LEU A 116 29.06 -63.45 -8.61
N ARG A 117 29.49 -63.15 -7.38
CA ARG A 117 30.56 -63.89 -6.70
C ARG A 117 30.17 -65.35 -6.42
N ARG A 118 28.91 -65.59 -6.03
CA ARG A 118 28.41 -66.97 -5.80
C ARG A 118 28.36 -67.82 -7.07
N GLN A 119 28.09 -67.23 -8.23
CA GLN A 119 28.02 -67.98 -9.49
C GLN A 119 29.40 -68.46 -9.97
N LEU A 120 30.45 -67.65 -9.81
CA LEU A 120 31.82 -68.01 -10.21
C LEU A 120 32.37 -69.24 -9.47
N GLY A 121 32.19 -69.32 -8.15
CA GLY A 121 32.69 -70.46 -7.35
C GLY A 121 32.06 -71.82 -7.69
N ASN A 122 30.88 -71.85 -8.32
CA ASN A 122 30.24 -73.09 -8.77
C ASN A 122 30.80 -73.61 -10.11
N ILE A 123 31.52 -72.77 -10.87
CA ILE A 123 32.09 -73.14 -12.17
C ILE A 123 33.47 -73.80 -11.99
N GLU A 124 34.31 -73.27 -11.10
CA GLU A 124 35.65 -73.85 -10.82
C GLU A 124 35.56 -75.31 -10.37
N ASN A 125 34.65 -75.63 -9.44
CA ASN A 125 34.47 -76.99 -8.92
C ASN A 125 34.11 -78.04 -9.99
N LYS A 126 33.44 -77.64 -11.09
CA LYS A 126 33.09 -78.57 -12.18
C LYS A 126 34.28 -78.90 -13.08
N LEU A 127 35.21 -77.95 -13.27
CA LEU A 127 36.40 -78.15 -14.10
C LEU A 127 37.37 -79.17 -13.50
N THR A 128 37.47 -79.23 -12.17
CA THR A 128 38.39 -80.15 -11.47
C THR A 128 38.02 -81.62 -11.63
N MET A 129 36.73 -81.97 -11.59
CA MET A 129 36.30 -83.38 -11.70
C MET A 129 36.59 -83.99 -13.07
N MET A 130 36.35 -83.21 -14.14
CA MET A 130 36.49 -83.68 -15.53
C MET A 130 37.94 -84.03 -15.92
N GLY A 131 38.92 -83.58 -15.14
CA GLY A 131 40.34 -83.93 -15.34
C GLY A 131 40.71 -85.36 -14.88
N GLN A 132 39.90 -86.01 -14.04
CA GLN A 132 40.23 -87.34 -13.51
C GLN A 132 39.84 -88.48 -14.47
N ASP A 133 38.70 -88.37 -15.14
CA ASP A 133 38.16 -89.44 -16.00
C ASP A 133 39.08 -89.78 -17.19
N PHE A 134 39.82 -88.80 -17.71
CA PHE A 134 40.68 -88.96 -18.88
C PHE A 134 41.89 -89.89 -18.65
N GLY A 135 42.28 -90.13 -17.39
CA GLY A 135 43.42 -90.97 -17.04
C GLY A 135 43.19 -92.47 -17.24
N LEU A 136 41.95 -92.95 -17.08
CA LEU A 136 41.63 -94.39 -17.01
C LEU A 136 41.60 -95.09 -18.38
N ILE A 137 41.22 -94.37 -19.45
CA ILE A 137 40.95 -94.96 -20.77
C ILE A 137 42.23 -95.51 -21.45
N LYS A 138 43.39 -94.93 -21.14
CA LYS A 138 44.67 -95.24 -21.82
C LYS A 138 45.21 -96.66 -21.57
N GLY A 139 44.87 -97.29 -20.44
CA GLY A 139 45.54 -98.52 -19.99
C GLY A 139 45.08 -99.84 -20.65
N THR A 140 43.99 -99.83 -21.43
CA THR A 140 43.32 -101.08 -21.86
C THR A 140 43.81 -101.61 -23.22
N VAL A 141 44.45 -100.77 -24.03
CA VAL A 141 44.70 -101.06 -25.46
C VAL A 141 45.88 -102.00 -25.72
N ASP A 142 46.90 -102.00 -24.86
CA ASP A 142 48.20 -102.62 -25.17
C ASP A 142 48.23 -104.17 -25.08
N ARG A 143 47.16 -104.83 -24.63
CA ARG A 143 47.22 -106.25 -24.18
C ARG A 143 46.84 -107.31 -25.24
N HIS A 144 46.29 -106.93 -26.40
CA HIS A 144 45.66 -107.89 -27.34
C HIS A 144 46.55 -108.42 -28.50
N THR A 145 47.83 -108.04 -28.58
CA THR A 145 48.62 -108.19 -29.83
C THR A 145 49.46 -109.49 -29.92
N ALA A 146 49.42 -110.41 -28.93
CA ALA A 146 50.49 -111.41 -28.75
C ALA A 146 50.25 -112.85 -29.31
N ASP A 147 49.01 -113.34 -29.46
CA ASP A 147 48.73 -114.79 -29.34
C ASP A 147 48.74 -115.67 -30.64
N ILE A 148 49.12 -115.16 -31.82
CA ILE A 148 48.62 -115.70 -33.12
C ILE A 148 49.54 -116.69 -33.91
N ILE A 149 50.75 -117.07 -33.45
CA ILE A 149 51.85 -117.54 -34.36
C ILE A 149 52.06 -119.08 -34.54
N GLY A 150 51.33 -120.00 -33.89
CA GLY A 150 51.92 -121.31 -33.47
C GLY A 150 51.79 -122.67 -34.22
N ILE A 151 51.00 -122.92 -35.28
CA ILE A 151 50.58 -124.31 -35.65
C ILE A 151 50.71 -124.69 -37.15
N ASN A 152 51.73 -125.46 -37.59
CA ASN A 152 51.87 -125.86 -39.03
C ASN A 152 52.82 -127.06 -39.40
N SER A 153 52.83 -128.24 -38.74
CA SER A 153 53.66 -129.39 -39.23
C SER A 153 53.30 -130.78 -38.68
N ASP A 154 52.90 -131.76 -39.54
CA ASP A 154 53.38 -133.18 -39.55
C ASP A 154 52.59 -134.16 -40.50
N VAL A 155 53.24 -135.30 -40.86
CA VAL A 155 52.72 -136.61 -41.41
C VAL A 155 52.92 -136.99 -42.92
N LYS A 156 53.65 -138.10 -43.20
CA LYS A 156 53.69 -138.88 -44.49
C LYS A 156 54.44 -140.26 -44.42
N ASN A 157 54.13 -141.24 -45.31
CA ASN A 157 54.85 -142.54 -45.67
C ASN A 157 54.58 -143.82 -44.79
N ARG A 158 54.80 -145.15 -45.12
CA ARG A 158 55.21 -145.99 -46.31
C ARG A 158 54.81 -147.54 -46.17
N PRO A 159 55.26 -148.61 -46.95
CA PRO A 159 54.40 -149.79 -47.34
C PRO A 159 55.02 -151.26 -47.31
N THR A 160 54.82 -152.08 -48.38
CA THR A 160 54.79 -153.58 -48.66
C THR A 160 56.08 -154.35 -49.12
N VAL A 161 56.05 -155.70 -49.43
CA VAL A 161 56.87 -156.45 -50.49
C VAL A 161 56.56 -158.00 -50.71
N ASP A 162 57.24 -158.66 -51.69
CA ASP A 162 56.93 -159.77 -52.67
C ASP A 162 57.66 -161.19 -52.50
N PRO A 163 57.47 -162.25 -53.37
CA PRO A 163 57.90 -163.67 -53.11
C PRO A 163 58.73 -164.53 -54.14
N THR A 164 59.26 -165.68 -53.66
CA THR A 164 59.50 -167.05 -54.29
C THR A 164 60.59 -167.44 -55.32
N LYS A 165 61.16 -168.66 -55.12
CA LYS A 165 61.59 -169.66 -56.14
C LYS A 165 61.35 -171.11 -55.64
N ILE A 166 61.27 -172.10 -56.54
CA ILE A 166 60.80 -173.49 -56.28
C ILE A 166 61.69 -174.54 -56.99
N ALA A 167 62.14 -175.60 -56.31
CA ALA A 167 62.44 -176.94 -56.89
C ALA A 167 62.90 -178.00 -55.85
N THR A 168 62.04 -178.99 -55.53
CA THR A 168 62.41 -180.39 -55.18
C THR A 168 61.11 -181.21 -55.16
N THR A 169 60.48 -181.29 -56.34
CA THR A 169 59.03 -181.10 -56.50
C THR A 169 58.16 -182.34 -56.25
N THR A 170 58.67 -183.38 -55.59
CA THR A 170 57.91 -184.64 -55.39
C THR A 170 57.64 -184.93 -53.91
N GLN A 171 58.64 -184.88 -53.03
CA GLN A 171 58.39 -184.85 -51.56
C GLN A 171 57.76 -183.52 -51.10
N GLN A 172 57.91 -182.46 -51.90
CA GLN A 172 57.20 -181.21 -51.67
C GLN A 172 55.68 -181.31 -51.86
N MET A 173 55.10 -182.33 -52.52
CA MET A 173 53.65 -182.36 -52.72
C MET A 173 52.87 -182.77 -51.46
N ASP A 174 53.35 -183.74 -50.67
CA ASP A 174 52.71 -184.10 -49.39
C ASP A 174 52.96 -183.05 -48.31
N LEU A 175 54.16 -182.47 -48.27
CA LEU A 175 54.42 -181.30 -47.42
C LEU A 175 53.54 -180.11 -47.84
N ARG A 176 53.34 -179.87 -49.15
CA ARG A 176 52.40 -178.85 -49.64
C ARG A 176 50.95 -179.16 -49.35
N MET A 177 50.51 -180.42 -49.28
CA MET A 177 49.15 -180.73 -48.82
C MET A 177 48.96 -180.37 -47.35
N ARG A 178 49.93 -180.68 -46.48
CA ARG A 178 49.90 -180.25 -45.07
C ARG A 178 50.05 -178.74 -44.91
N ASP A 179 50.93 -178.10 -45.67
CA ASP A 179 51.07 -176.64 -45.68
C ASP A 179 49.83 -175.96 -46.24
N LEU A 180 49.20 -176.45 -47.31
CA LEU A 180 47.95 -175.89 -47.84
C LEU A 180 46.82 -176.04 -46.82
N GLN A 181 46.74 -177.16 -46.10
CA GLN A 181 45.75 -177.35 -45.04
C GLN A 181 46.01 -176.42 -43.83
N THR A 182 47.27 -176.16 -43.51
CA THR A 182 47.70 -175.21 -42.47
C THR A 182 47.45 -173.75 -42.90
N GLN A 183 47.75 -173.42 -44.16
CA GLN A 183 47.51 -172.11 -44.78
C GLN A 183 46.01 -171.83 -44.93
N LEU A 184 45.17 -172.82 -45.28
CA LEU A 184 43.71 -172.67 -45.28
C LEU A 184 43.18 -172.41 -43.86
N SER A 185 43.75 -173.07 -42.85
CA SER A 185 43.37 -172.83 -41.45
C SER A 185 43.82 -171.44 -40.95
N GLN A 186 45.02 -170.99 -41.36
CA GLN A 186 45.48 -169.62 -41.11
C GLN A 186 44.67 -168.57 -41.87
N LEU A 187 44.33 -168.81 -43.14
CA LEU A 187 43.51 -167.91 -43.97
C LEU A 187 42.10 -167.79 -43.41
N LYS A 188 41.54 -168.87 -42.87
CA LYS A 188 40.27 -168.84 -42.14
C LYS A 188 40.39 -167.98 -40.87
N LEU A 189 41.46 -168.13 -40.09
CA LEU A 189 41.72 -167.30 -38.91
C LEU A 189 41.91 -165.81 -39.26
N THR A 190 42.59 -165.46 -40.37
CA THR A 190 42.69 -164.06 -40.81
C THR A 190 41.39 -163.52 -41.37
N MET A 191 40.57 -164.30 -42.08
CA MET A 191 39.22 -163.86 -42.48
C MET A 191 38.30 -163.64 -41.26
N ASP A 192 38.32 -164.55 -40.28
CA ASP A 192 37.52 -164.40 -39.04
C ASP A 192 38.00 -163.19 -38.21
N ALA A 193 39.30 -162.88 -38.24
CA ALA A 193 39.86 -161.67 -37.63
C ALA A 193 39.46 -160.40 -38.40
N GLU A 194 39.57 -160.38 -39.73
CA GLU A 194 39.18 -159.22 -40.56
C GLU A 194 37.68 -158.94 -40.47
N ALA A 195 36.83 -159.99 -40.40
CA ALA A 195 35.40 -159.85 -40.18
C ALA A 195 35.09 -159.18 -38.83
N LYS A 196 35.82 -159.54 -37.76
CA LYS A 196 35.70 -158.87 -36.45
C LYS A 196 36.17 -157.42 -36.47
N ASP A 197 37.28 -157.13 -37.16
CA ASP A 197 37.80 -155.77 -37.23
C ASP A 197 36.90 -154.85 -38.08
N ARG A 198 36.34 -155.35 -39.20
CA ARG A 198 35.31 -154.62 -39.96
C ARG A 198 34.08 -154.30 -39.10
N ALA A 199 33.59 -155.27 -38.31
CA ALA A 199 32.49 -155.03 -37.39
C ALA A 199 32.83 -153.97 -36.32
N ARG A 200 34.06 -154.00 -35.78
CA ARG A 200 34.54 -153.00 -34.80
C ARG A 200 34.66 -151.60 -35.38
N VAL A 201 35.15 -151.46 -36.62
CA VAL A 201 35.22 -150.17 -37.32
C VAL A 201 33.83 -149.63 -37.63
N GLN A 202 32.89 -150.49 -38.04
CA GLN A 202 31.50 -150.10 -38.31
C GLN A 202 30.77 -149.66 -37.03
N GLN A 203 31.06 -150.29 -35.88
CA GLN A 203 30.59 -149.85 -34.56
C GLN A 203 31.12 -148.43 -34.25
N GLN A 204 32.43 -148.19 -34.39
CA GLN A 204 33.04 -146.87 -34.14
C GLN A 204 32.50 -145.75 -35.05
N GLN A 205 32.25 -146.04 -36.33
CA GLN A 205 31.61 -145.07 -37.24
C GLN A 205 30.19 -144.73 -36.78
N THR A 206 29.43 -145.73 -36.34
CA THR A 206 28.07 -145.54 -35.80
C THR A 206 28.09 -144.64 -34.55
N ASP A 207 28.98 -144.91 -33.60
CA ASP A 207 29.14 -144.10 -32.38
C ASP A 207 29.56 -142.65 -32.69
N THR A 208 30.39 -142.45 -33.71
CA THR A 208 30.82 -141.12 -34.17
C THR A 208 29.69 -140.33 -34.80
N ILE A 209 28.85 -140.99 -35.63
CA ILE A 209 27.65 -140.38 -36.23
C ILE A 209 26.65 -139.97 -35.13
N ASN A 210 26.41 -140.83 -34.14
CA ASN A 210 25.50 -140.53 -33.02
C ASN A 210 25.96 -139.28 -32.24
N ARG A 211 27.25 -139.16 -31.91
CA ARG A 211 27.80 -137.96 -31.24
C ARG A 211 27.63 -136.68 -32.05
N LEU A 212 27.80 -136.74 -33.37
CA LEU A 212 27.59 -135.57 -34.23
C LEU A 212 26.12 -135.15 -34.29
N GLN A 213 25.18 -136.11 -34.30
CA GLN A 213 23.75 -135.82 -34.24
C GLN A 213 23.33 -135.16 -32.92
N ASP A 214 23.89 -135.59 -31.79
CA ASP A 214 23.59 -134.96 -30.49
C ASP A 214 24.16 -133.53 -30.38
N ILE A 215 25.36 -133.26 -30.89
CA ILE A 215 25.94 -131.90 -30.92
C ILE A 215 25.06 -130.95 -31.75
N ILE A 216 24.57 -131.40 -32.91
CA ILE A 216 23.68 -130.60 -33.78
C ILE A 216 22.37 -130.27 -33.04
N ARG A 217 21.74 -131.27 -32.40
CA ARG A 217 20.52 -131.05 -31.60
C ARG A 217 20.74 -130.06 -30.45
N GLN A 218 21.89 -130.11 -29.79
CA GLN A 218 22.21 -129.19 -28.70
C GLN A 218 22.41 -127.75 -29.19
N GLN A 219 23.02 -127.55 -30.37
CA GLN A 219 23.12 -126.24 -31.01
C GLN A 219 21.75 -125.68 -31.43
N GLU A 220 20.86 -126.51 -31.99
CA GLU A 220 19.50 -126.07 -32.35
C GLU A 220 18.67 -125.66 -31.13
N SER A 221 18.77 -126.40 -30.02
CA SER A 221 18.12 -126.02 -28.75
C SER A 221 18.61 -124.65 -28.25
N SER A 222 19.94 -124.47 -28.17
CA SER A 222 20.54 -123.21 -27.72
C SER A 222 20.18 -122.01 -28.62
N LYS A 223 20.17 -122.21 -29.95
CA LYS A 223 19.77 -121.17 -30.90
C LYS A 223 18.30 -120.76 -30.72
N ASN A 224 17.41 -121.72 -30.47
CA ASN A 224 15.99 -121.44 -30.24
C ASN A 224 15.74 -120.71 -28.91
N GLU A 225 16.48 -121.04 -27.84
CA GLU A 225 16.42 -120.31 -26.56
C GLU A 225 16.86 -118.84 -26.72
N ILE A 226 17.93 -118.58 -27.47
CA ILE A 226 18.43 -117.22 -27.75
C ILE A 226 17.39 -116.42 -28.56
N LEU A 227 16.81 -117.00 -29.62
CA LEU A 227 15.75 -116.37 -30.41
C LEU A 227 14.51 -116.04 -29.55
N THR A 228 14.10 -116.96 -28.68
CA THR A 228 12.93 -116.76 -27.82
C THR A 228 13.17 -115.67 -26.77
N SER A 229 14.40 -115.56 -26.23
CA SER A 229 14.75 -114.51 -25.26
C SER A 229 14.82 -113.12 -25.89
N LEU A 230 15.37 -113.01 -27.12
CA LEU A 230 15.40 -111.76 -27.88
C LEU A 230 13.99 -111.26 -28.24
N SER A 231 13.09 -112.15 -28.67
CA SER A 231 11.70 -111.77 -28.97
C SER A 231 10.99 -111.19 -27.74
N ARG A 232 11.06 -111.89 -26.59
CA ARG A 232 10.45 -111.42 -25.33
C ARG A 232 11.02 -110.07 -24.86
N LYS A 233 12.31 -109.82 -25.08
CA LYS A 233 12.92 -108.53 -24.74
C LYS A 233 12.42 -107.40 -25.65
N GLY A 234 12.28 -107.66 -26.95
CA GLY A 234 11.74 -106.69 -27.90
C GLY A 234 10.31 -106.25 -27.58
N ASP A 235 9.46 -107.18 -27.16
CA ASP A 235 8.08 -106.89 -26.76
C ASP A 235 8.02 -106.02 -25.49
N LEU A 236 8.82 -106.35 -24.47
CA LEU A 236 8.91 -105.58 -23.21
C LEU A 236 9.42 -104.15 -23.42
N ASP A 237 10.42 -103.94 -24.29
CA ASP A 237 10.95 -102.61 -24.54
C ASP A 237 9.97 -101.76 -25.39
N LYS A 238 9.19 -102.39 -26.28
CA LYS A 238 8.10 -101.74 -27.02
C LYS A 238 6.93 -101.32 -26.11
N GLU A 239 6.56 -102.15 -25.13
CA GLU A 239 5.52 -101.83 -24.14
C GLU A 239 5.91 -100.62 -23.28
N LYS A 240 7.15 -100.60 -22.75
CA LYS A 240 7.68 -99.46 -21.97
C LYS A 240 7.67 -98.15 -22.77
N LEU A 241 8.12 -98.18 -24.03
CA LEU A 241 8.08 -97.00 -24.90
C LEU A 241 6.63 -96.52 -25.14
N SER A 242 5.67 -97.44 -25.27
CA SER A 242 4.26 -97.08 -25.40
C SER A 242 3.69 -96.43 -24.13
N GLU A 243 4.06 -96.94 -22.95
CA GLU A 243 3.61 -96.37 -21.68
C GLU A 243 4.27 -95.01 -21.40
N GLU A 244 5.55 -94.84 -21.68
CA GLU A 244 6.26 -93.56 -21.54
C GLU A 244 5.68 -92.50 -22.49
N ASN A 245 5.42 -92.85 -23.75
CA ASN A 245 4.81 -91.96 -24.73
C ASN A 245 3.38 -91.56 -24.31
N ARG A 246 2.60 -92.48 -23.69
CA ARG A 246 1.30 -92.16 -23.10
C ARG A 246 1.43 -91.18 -21.92
N ARG A 247 2.33 -91.44 -20.96
CA ARG A 247 2.59 -90.56 -19.81
C ARG A 247 3.08 -89.16 -20.23
N LEU A 248 3.87 -89.07 -21.29
CA LEU A 248 4.27 -87.79 -21.89
C LEU A 248 3.08 -87.05 -22.49
N ASN A 249 2.21 -87.73 -23.23
CA ASN A 249 1.03 -87.12 -23.83
C ASN A 249 0.03 -86.63 -22.75
N ASP A 250 -0.18 -87.41 -21.69
CA ASP A 250 -1.02 -87.02 -20.54
C ASP A 250 -0.45 -85.77 -19.83
N LYS A 251 0.87 -85.68 -19.65
CA LYS A 251 1.54 -84.47 -19.12
C LYS A 251 1.39 -83.26 -20.04
N ILE A 252 1.52 -83.45 -21.36
CA ILE A 252 1.32 -82.38 -22.34
C ILE A 252 -0.11 -81.85 -22.24
N GLN A 253 -1.13 -82.72 -22.21
CA GLN A 253 -2.53 -82.28 -22.06
C GLN A 253 -2.78 -81.53 -20.75
N LEU A 254 -2.22 -81.99 -19.62
CA LEU A 254 -2.32 -81.27 -18.34
C LEU A 254 -1.71 -79.86 -18.42
N ILE A 255 -0.50 -79.73 -18.98
CA ILE A 255 0.18 -78.45 -19.15
C ILE A 255 -0.61 -77.53 -20.10
N THR A 256 -1.11 -78.07 -21.23
CA THR A 256 -1.95 -77.31 -22.16
C THR A 256 -3.22 -76.78 -21.47
N ASN A 257 -3.94 -77.64 -20.74
CA ASN A 257 -5.14 -77.25 -20.02
C ASN A 257 -4.86 -76.19 -18.94
N GLU A 258 -3.75 -76.33 -18.20
CA GLU A 258 -3.33 -75.36 -17.20
C GLU A 258 -2.90 -74.01 -17.81
N VAL A 259 -2.20 -74.02 -18.94
CA VAL A 259 -1.84 -72.80 -19.69
C VAL A 259 -3.08 -72.12 -20.25
N THR A 260 -4.01 -72.85 -20.86
CA THR A 260 -5.29 -72.28 -21.35
C THR A 260 -6.13 -71.72 -20.20
N LYS A 261 -6.21 -72.42 -19.06
CA LYS A 261 -6.91 -71.92 -17.87
C LYS A 261 -6.26 -70.63 -17.33
N ASN A 262 -4.94 -70.62 -17.15
CA ASN A 262 -4.21 -69.45 -16.68
C ASN A 262 -4.30 -68.26 -17.66
N MET A 263 -4.35 -68.52 -18.97
CA MET A 263 -4.58 -67.49 -19.98
C MET A 263 -5.98 -66.89 -19.86
N ASN A 264 -7.02 -67.72 -19.77
CA ASN A 264 -8.40 -67.27 -19.64
C ASN A 264 -8.64 -66.52 -18.32
N GLU A 265 -8.05 -66.97 -17.20
CA GLU A 265 -8.11 -66.26 -15.92
C GLU A 265 -7.41 -64.90 -15.96
N ARG A 266 -6.28 -64.78 -16.68
CA ARG A 266 -5.62 -63.48 -16.90
C ARG A 266 -6.43 -62.57 -17.81
N GLU A 267 -7.04 -63.10 -18.86
CA GLU A 267 -7.89 -62.33 -19.76
C GLU A 267 -9.14 -61.80 -19.04
N HIS A 268 -9.79 -62.62 -18.21
CA HIS A 268 -10.90 -62.19 -17.37
C HIS A 268 -10.49 -61.09 -16.38
N LYS A 269 -9.40 -61.28 -15.61
CA LYS A 269 -8.89 -60.25 -14.70
C LYS A 269 -8.55 -58.94 -15.42
N LEU A 270 -7.96 -59.01 -16.62
CA LEU A 270 -7.66 -57.83 -17.44
C LEU A 270 -8.96 -57.11 -17.88
N LYS A 271 -9.99 -57.87 -18.30
CA LYS A 271 -11.29 -57.31 -18.66
C LYS A 271 -11.96 -56.65 -17.46
N ASP A 272 -11.98 -57.30 -16.31
CA ASP A 272 -12.57 -56.76 -15.08
C ASP A 272 -11.85 -55.49 -14.61
N ASP A 273 -10.50 -55.46 -14.62
CA ASP A 273 -9.69 -54.27 -14.35
C ASP A 273 -10.01 -53.11 -15.32
N ILE A 274 -10.20 -53.41 -16.61
CA ILE A 274 -10.55 -52.42 -17.64
C ILE A 274 -11.97 -51.88 -17.40
N TYR A 275 -12.95 -52.74 -17.12
CA TYR A 275 -14.32 -52.32 -16.80
C TYR A 275 -14.38 -51.51 -15.50
N GLN A 276 -13.64 -51.91 -14.46
CA GLN A 276 -13.56 -51.16 -13.21
C GLN A 276 -12.96 -49.77 -13.43
N LYS A 277 -11.87 -49.66 -14.22
CA LYS A 277 -11.26 -48.37 -14.60
C LYS A 277 -12.19 -47.50 -15.44
N LEU A 278 -12.92 -48.07 -16.41
CA LEU A 278 -13.91 -47.36 -17.21
C LEU A 278 -15.05 -46.80 -16.33
N ASN A 279 -15.61 -47.63 -15.44
CA ASN A 279 -16.67 -47.21 -14.54
C ASN A 279 -16.21 -46.14 -13.55
N ALA A 280 -15.00 -46.27 -12.98
CA ALA A 280 -14.41 -45.27 -12.11
C ALA A 280 -14.15 -43.94 -12.85
N MET A 281 -13.66 -43.99 -14.09
CA MET A 281 -13.45 -42.83 -14.94
C MET A 281 -14.77 -42.13 -15.28
N GLN A 282 -15.81 -42.89 -15.65
CA GLN A 282 -17.13 -42.36 -15.95
C GLN A 282 -17.79 -41.72 -14.71
N ALA A 283 -17.61 -42.31 -13.52
CA ALA A 283 -18.06 -41.73 -12.26
C ALA A 283 -17.32 -40.42 -11.94
N ALA A 284 -16.00 -40.38 -12.13
CA ALA A 284 -15.19 -39.18 -11.94
C ALA A 284 -15.59 -38.06 -12.92
N MET A 285 -15.86 -38.37 -14.19
CA MET A 285 -16.37 -37.40 -15.16
C MET A 285 -17.72 -36.83 -14.73
N LYS A 286 -18.68 -37.67 -14.30
CA LYS A 286 -19.99 -37.19 -13.79
C LYS A 286 -19.85 -36.30 -12.55
N GLN A 287 -18.90 -36.59 -11.65
CA GLN A 287 -18.62 -35.73 -10.49
C GLN A 287 -18.00 -34.40 -10.92
N HIS A 288 -17.05 -34.41 -11.87
CA HIS A 288 -16.44 -33.20 -12.41
C HIS A 288 -17.47 -32.31 -13.12
N ASP A 289 -18.38 -32.88 -13.92
CA ASP A 289 -19.46 -32.13 -14.58
C ASP A 289 -20.41 -31.50 -13.54
N GLY A 290 -20.75 -32.23 -12.47
CA GLY A 290 -21.55 -31.70 -11.35
C GLY A 290 -20.86 -30.58 -10.58
N GLN A 291 -19.54 -30.68 -10.36
CA GLN A 291 -18.73 -29.59 -9.77
C GLN A 291 -18.70 -28.37 -10.69
N LEU A 292 -18.52 -28.57 -11.99
CA LEU A 292 -18.40 -27.49 -12.98
C LEU A 292 -19.71 -26.69 -13.14
N GLU A 293 -20.88 -27.33 -13.03
CA GLU A 293 -22.17 -26.62 -12.95
C GLU A 293 -22.34 -25.89 -11.60
N SER A 294 -21.97 -26.51 -10.47
CA SER A 294 -21.97 -25.83 -9.16
C SER A 294 -21.07 -24.58 -9.16
N ASP A 295 -19.90 -24.64 -9.80
CA ASP A 295 -18.98 -23.51 -9.90
C ASP A 295 -19.49 -22.41 -10.83
N LYS A 296 -20.19 -22.75 -11.93
CA LYS A 296 -20.90 -21.77 -12.77
C LYS A 296 -21.98 -21.03 -11.97
N ASP A 297 -22.79 -21.76 -11.21
CA ASP A 297 -23.86 -21.19 -10.39
C ASP A 297 -23.31 -20.30 -9.26
N ASN A 298 -22.24 -20.75 -8.59
CA ASN A 298 -21.54 -19.96 -7.57
C ASN A 298 -20.91 -18.69 -8.17
N LYS A 299 -20.28 -18.79 -9.34
CA LYS A 299 -19.73 -17.64 -10.07
C LYS A 299 -20.84 -16.65 -10.44
N LYS A 300 -21.97 -17.12 -10.98
CA LYS A 300 -23.11 -16.27 -11.34
C LYS A 300 -23.67 -15.52 -10.13
N LYS A 301 -23.87 -16.20 -8.99
CA LYS A 301 -24.27 -15.58 -7.71
C LYS A 301 -23.26 -14.55 -7.21
N LEU A 302 -21.95 -14.79 -7.42
CA LEU A 302 -20.90 -13.84 -7.06
C LEU A 302 -20.95 -12.59 -7.95
N GLU A 303 -21.10 -12.76 -9.27
CA GLU A 303 -21.24 -11.65 -10.23
C GLU A 303 -22.50 -10.82 -9.98
N GLU A 304 -23.63 -11.44 -9.64
CA GLU A 304 -24.87 -10.75 -9.25
C GLU A 304 -24.68 -9.94 -7.96
N ARG A 305 -23.98 -10.48 -6.96
CA ARG A 305 -23.63 -9.76 -5.73
C ARG A 305 -22.69 -8.58 -5.98
N ILE A 306 -21.70 -8.73 -6.86
CA ILE A 306 -20.77 -7.65 -7.24
C ILE A 306 -21.55 -6.53 -7.93
N LYS A 307 -22.39 -6.84 -8.93
CA LYS A 307 -23.23 -5.85 -9.61
C LYS A 307 -24.15 -5.09 -8.65
N HIS A 308 -24.74 -5.79 -7.68
CA HIS A 308 -25.55 -5.14 -6.65
C HIS A 308 -24.73 -4.19 -5.76
N GLN A 309 -23.51 -4.57 -5.38
CA GLN A 309 -22.58 -3.70 -4.64
C GLN A 309 -22.13 -2.50 -5.48
N GLU A 310 -21.88 -2.66 -6.77
CA GLU A 310 -21.54 -1.56 -7.69
C GLU A 310 -22.67 -0.52 -7.76
N ILE A 311 -23.93 -0.96 -7.86
CA ILE A 311 -25.11 -0.07 -7.82
C ILE A 311 -25.17 0.70 -6.49
N LEU A 312 -25.06 0.01 -5.35
CA LEU A 312 -25.07 0.65 -4.02
C LEU A 312 -23.93 1.67 -3.83
N ILE A 313 -22.75 1.39 -4.39
CA ILE A 313 -21.61 2.32 -4.37
C ILE A 313 -21.91 3.57 -5.21
N GLU A 314 -22.55 3.43 -6.36
CA GLU A 314 -22.91 4.57 -7.22
C GLU A 314 -24.02 5.42 -6.61
N ASP A 315 -25.04 4.78 -6.01
CA ASP A 315 -26.09 5.47 -5.25
C ASP A 315 -25.51 6.27 -4.06
N LEU A 316 -24.55 5.69 -3.32
CA LEU A 316 -23.84 6.36 -2.24
C LEU A 316 -23.00 7.55 -2.71
N LYS A 317 -22.32 7.45 -3.88
CA LYS A 317 -21.64 8.60 -4.50
C LYS A 317 -22.63 9.69 -4.89
N GLY A 318 -23.77 9.31 -5.47
CA GLY A 318 -24.86 10.23 -5.83
C GLY A 318 -25.38 11.00 -4.61
N LEU A 319 -25.66 10.29 -3.51
CA LEU A 319 -26.05 10.88 -2.24
C LEU A 319 -24.97 11.84 -1.70
N GLN A 320 -23.71 11.39 -1.65
CA GLN A 320 -22.59 12.21 -1.18
C GLN A 320 -22.41 13.49 -2.02
N GLN A 321 -22.58 13.40 -3.34
CA GLN A 321 -22.48 14.55 -4.23
C GLN A 321 -23.66 15.52 -4.06
N ASN A 322 -24.87 15.00 -3.84
CA ASN A 322 -26.05 15.80 -3.52
C ASN A 322 -25.86 16.57 -2.20
N ASP A 323 -25.35 15.92 -1.15
CA ASP A 323 -25.12 16.57 0.14
C ASP A 323 -23.95 17.56 0.10
N LYS A 324 -22.90 17.31 -0.70
CA LYS A 324 -21.88 18.32 -1.03
C LYS A 324 -22.49 19.56 -1.70
N ASN A 325 -23.40 19.37 -2.66
CA ASN A 325 -24.08 20.47 -3.35
C ASN A 325 -24.96 21.27 -2.38
N LYS A 326 -25.83 20.62 -1.60
CA LYS A 326 -26.66 21.27 -0.55
C LYS A 326 -25.81 22.03 0.47
N THR A 327 -24.68 21.46 0.89
CA THR A 327 -23.76 22.09 1.85
C THR A 327 -23.09 23.32 1.24
N LYS A 328 -22.69 23.25 -0.04
CA LYS A 328 -22.15 24.39 -0.80
C LYS A 328 -23.18 25.51 -0.94
N GLU A 329 -24.44 25.20 -1.25
CA GLU A 329 -25.53 26.19 -1.29
C GLU A 329 -25.78 26.86 0.06
N LYS A 330 -25.78 26.09 1.16
CA LYS A 330 -25.88 26.64 2.52
C LYS A 330 -24.72 27.58 2.84
N PHE A 331 -23.49 27.17 2.53
CA PHE A 331 -22.30 28.02 2.70
C PHE A 331 -22.37 29.29 1.85
N GLN A 332 -22.84 29.20 0.62
CA GLN A 332 -23.01 30.36 -0.25
C GLN A 332 -24.03 31.35 0.34
N LYS A 333 -25.19 30.87 0.81
CA LYS A 333 -26.20 31.71 1.49
C LYS A 333 -25.67 32.37 2.76
N VAL A 334 -24.84 31.67 3.55
CA VAL A 334 -24.17 32.24 4.72
C VAL A 334 -23.17 33.33 4.32
N ASN A 335 -22.36 33.11 3.27
CA ASN A 335 -21.43 34.11 2.76
C ASN A 335 -22.15 35.35 2.19
N GLU A 336 -23.27 35.17 1.49
CA GLU A 336 -24.13 36.26 0.99
C GLU A 336 -24.75 37.05 2.16
N ALA A 337 -25.22 36.38 3.20
CA ALA A 337 -25.73 37.01 4.41
C ALA A 337 -24.63 37.77 5.19
N LEU A 338 -23.42 37.22 5.31
CA LEU A 338 -22.28 37.88 5.94
C LEU A 338 -21.85 39.13 5.16
N ALA A 339 -21.74 39.05 3.83
CA ALA A 339 -21.42 40.20 2.99
C ALA A 339 -22.51 41.29 3.08
N SER A 340 -23.79 40.90 3.17
CA SER A 340 -24.89 41.83 3.41
C SER A 340 -24.79 42.49 4.77
N LEU A 341 -24.48 41.74 5.83
CA LEU A 341 -24.30 42.26 7.19
C LEU A 341 -23.12 43.24 7.27
N GLU A 342 -21.97 42.88 6.69
CA GLU A 342 -20.80 43.76 6.59
C GLU A 342 -21.15 45.07 5.88
N HIS A 343 -21.89 45.00 4.77
CA HIS A 343 -22.36 46.18 4.05
C HIS A 343 -23.33 47.04 4.89
N TYR A 344 -24.25 46.42 5.65
CA TYR A 344 -25.14 47.14 6.56
C TYR A 344 -24.39 47.80 7.72
N MET A 345 -23.36 47.15 8.29
CA MET A 345 -22.50 47.76 9.31
C MET A 345 -21.70 48.93 8.74
N GLU A 346 -21.12 48.80 7.55
CA GLU A 346 -20.36 49.86 6.90
C GLU A 346 -21.26 51.07 6.54
N GLN A 347 -22.47 50.83 6.03
CA GLN A 347 -23.48 51.87 5.85
C GLN A 347 -23.92 52.50 7.19
N GLY A 348 -24.06 51.69 8.24
CA GLY A 348 -24.43 52.12 9.59
C GLY A 348 -23.39 53.08 10.16
N SER A 349 -22.10 52.71 10.12
CA SER A 349 -20.97 53.57 10.49
C SER A 349 -21.01 54.87 9.69
N LYS A 350 -21.05 54.80 8.34
CA LYS A 350 -21.08 56.00 7.48
C LYS A 350 -22.27 56.93 7.75
N LYS A 351 -23.42 56.40 8.20
CA LYS A 351 -24.58 57.21 8.62
C LYS A 351 -24.34 57.81 10.01
N MET A 352 -23.84 57.03 10.96
CA MET A 352 -23.50 57.48 12.31
C MET A 352 -22.43 58.58 12.28
N ASP A 353 -21.36 58.40 11.52
CA ASP A 353 -20.29 59.39 11.32
C ASP A 353 -20.81 60.71 10.74
N LYS A 354 -21.73 60.65 9.77
CA LYS A 354 -22.39 61.83 9.19
C LYS A 354 -23.29 62.53 10.21
N ILE A 355 -24.11 61.79 10.95
CA ILE A 355 -24.99 62.34 11.99
C ILE A 355 -24.15 62.98 13.10
N LEU A 356 -23.13 62.28 13.61
CA LEU A 356 -22.24 62.77 14.65
C LEU A 356 -21.46 64.02 14.19
N THR A 357 -20.95 64.03 12.95
CA THR A 357 -20.26 65.19 12.39
C THR A 357 -21.20 66.39 12.23
N ALA A 358 -22.43 66.17 11.75
CA ALA A 358 -23.43 67.23 11.61
C ALA A 358 -23.85 67.79 12.98
N GLU A 359 -24.05 66.93 13.98
CA GLU A 359 -24.35 67.31 15.36
C GLU A 359 -23.21 68.13 15.99
N ILE A 360 -21.95 67.69 15.84
CA ILE A 360 -20.77 68.43 16.31
C ILE A 360 -20.68 69.80 15.62
N GLN A 361 -20.93 69.89 14.32
CA GLN A 361 -20.93 71.16 13.59
C GLN A 361 -22.08 72.08 14.03
N SER A 362 -23.27 71.53 14.24
CA SER A 362 -24.44 72.25 14.76
C SER A 362 -24.17 72.82 16.16
N ARG A 363 -23.66 72.01 17.09
CA ARG A 363 -23.26 72.47 18.43
C ARG A 363 -22.18 73.55 18.39
N LYS A 364 -21.16 73.43 17.51
CA LYS A 364 -20.14 74.48 17.33
C LYS A 364 -20.72 75.79 16.78
N LEU A 365 -21.74 75.72 15.90
CA LEU A 365 -22.44 76.90 15.40
C LEU A 365 -23.27 77.56 16.51
N HIS A 366 -24.00 76.77 17.30
CA HIS A 366 -24.76 77.25 18.46
C HIS A 366 -23.84 77.86 19.53
N GLU A 367 -22.71 77.20 19.86
CA GLU A 367 -21.68 77.69 20.77
C GLU A 367 -21.13 79.06 20.33
N LYS A 368 -20.77 79.20 19.05
CA LYS A 368 -20.32 80.47 18.48
C LYS A 368 -21.40 81.56 18.58
N GLY A 369 -22.66 81.21 18.29
CA GLY A 369 -23.78 82.15 18.37
C GLY A 369 -24.06 82.65 19.79
N LEU A 370 -24.00 81.76 20.79
CA LEU A 370 -24.22 82.12 22.20
C LEU A 370 -23.07 82.93 22.78
N LEU A 371 -21.82 82.59 22.43
CA LEU A 371 -20.66 83.40 22.80
C LEU A 371 -20.66 84.78 22.13
N SER A 372 -21.26 84.93 20.94
CA SER A 372 -21.51 86.24 20.31
C SER A 372 -22.55 87.04 21.11
N LYS A 373 -23.70 86.46 21.43
CA LYS A 373 -24.73 87.11 22.26
C LYS A 373 -24.17 87.60 23.60
N VAL A 374 -23.34 86.79 24.28
CA VAL A 374 -22.69 87.23 25.54
C VAL A 374 -21.71 88.39 25.30
N ASN A 375 -20.92 88.39 24.23
CA ASN A 375 -20.08 89.55 23.89
C ASN A 375 -20.92 90.81 23.61
N GLU A 376 -22.05 90.68 22.90
CA GLU A 376 -22.94 91.79 22.59
C GLU A 376 -23.59 92.37 23.86
N VAL A 377 -23.93 91.51 24.84
CA VAL A 377 -24.39 91.96 26.16
C VAL A 377 -23.26 92.61 26.96
N GLU A 378 -22.04 92.03 26.96
CA GLU A 378 -20.83 92.60 27.58
C GLU A 378 -20.53 94.00 27.03
N GLU A 379 -20.60 94.18 25.71
CA GLU A 379 -20.39 95.47 25.03
C GLU A 379 -21.49 96.49 25.35
N LYS A 380 -22.78 96.08 25.31
CA LYS A 380 -23.91 96.95 25.70
C LYS A 380 -23.78 97.43 27.16
N LEU A 381 -23.40 96.54 28.07
CA LEU A 381 -23.18 96.86 29.48
C LEU A 381 -21.96 97.77 29.66
N SER A 382 -20.82 97.45 29.05
CA SER A 382 -19.61 98.26 29.11
C SER A 382 -19.86 99.70 28.61
N ASN A 383 -20.61 99.85 27.51
CA ASN A 383 -20.99 101.17 26.98
C ASN A 383 -21.95 101.91 27.93
N TYR A 384 -22.94 101.23 28.52
CA TYR A 384 -23.85 101.82 29.50
C TYR A 384 -23.13 102.25 30.79
N LEU A 385 -22.28 101.38 31.34
CA LEU A 385 -21.46 101.64 32.53
C LEU A 385 -20.50 102.82 32.29
N THR A 386 -19.81 102.86 31.15
CA THR A 386 -18.93 103.99 30.80
C THR A 386 -19.71 105.31 30.73
N GLY A 387 -20.91 105.30 30.15
CA GLY A 387 -21.81 106.46 30.13
C GLY A 387 -22.33 106.85 31.52
N LEU A 388 -22.58 105.86 32.39
CA LEU A 388 -23.12 106.09 33.73
C LEU A 388 -22.05 106.60 34.69
N SER A 389 -20.85 106.00 34.69
CA SER A 389 -19.69 106.50 35.43
C SER A 389 -19.37 107.95 35.05
N LYS A 390 -19.38 108.28 33.76
CA LYS A 390 -19.25 109.68 33.32
C LYS A 390 -20.38 110.58 33.84
N SER A 391 -21.62 110.07 33.91
CA SER A 391 -22.75 110.82 34.48
C SER A 391 -22.62 111.02 35.99
N VAL A 392 -22.03 110.06 36.71
CA VAL A 392 -21.70 110.16 38.14
C VAL A 392 -20.57 111.17 38.37
N GLU A 393 -19.52 111.17 37.53
CA GLU A 393 -18.45 112.16 37.56
C GLU A 393 -18.96 113.57 37.25
N ASP A 394 -19.81 113.73 36.23
CA ASP A 394 -20.44 115.00 35.87
C ASP A 394 -21.36 115.51 37.00
N ALA A 395 -22.03 114.62 37.75
CA ALA A 395 -22.79 114.96 38.95
C ALA A 395 -21.87 115.40 40.11
N ARG A 396 -20.77 114.68 40.35
CA ARG A 396 -19.77 115.03 41.36
C ARG A 396 -19.10 116.38 41.07
N ALA A 397 -18.96 116.73 39.78
CA ALA A 397 -18.47 118.03 39.32
C ALA A 397 -19.53 119.15 39.34
N GLY A 398 -20.78 118.88 39.75
CA GLY A 398 -21.83 119.89 39.88
C GLY A 398 -22.41 120.42 38.56
N LYS A 399 -22.39 119.62 37.47
CA LYS A 399 -22.97 120.04 36.19
C LYS A 399 -24.50 119.91 36.20
N GLU A 400 -25.21 120.98 35.82
CA GLU A 400 -26.68 121.01 35.85
C GLU A 400 -27.38 120.33 34.65
N ASN A 401 -26.65 119.83 33.65
CA ASN A 401 -27.23 119.24 32.43
C ASN A 401 -26.60 117.87 32.08
N ILE A 402 -26.76 116.90 32.98
CA ILE A 402 -26.20 115.56 32.81
C ILE A 402 -27.06 114.72 31.86
N LYS A 403 -26.46 114.27 30.76
CA LYS A 403 -27.10 113.35 29.81
C LYS A 403 -26.97 111.91 30.31
N MET A 404 -28.01 111.42 30.98
CA MET A 404 -28.08 110.02 31.42
C MET A 404 -28.01 109.06 30.21
N PRO A 405 -27.20 107.98 30.27
CA PRO A 405 -27.26 106.92 29.27
C PRO A 405 -28.61 106.18 29.36
N SER A 406 -29.06 105.64 28.23
CA SER A 406 -30.25 104.80 28.14
C SER A 406 -29.85 103.38 27.75
N LEU A 407 -30.30 102.40 28.52
CA LEU A 407 -30.19 100.97 28.21
C LEU A 407 -31.59 100.38 28.19
N ASP A 408 -31.86 99.54 27.19
CA ASP A 408 -33.08 98.73 27.13
C ASP A 408 -32.87 97.48 27.99
N THR A 409 -33.30 97.57 29.24
CA THR A 409 -33.25 96.49 30.24
C THR A 409 -34.05 95.27 29.81
N ASP A 410 -35.16 95.46 29.09
CA ASP A 410 -36.01 94.36 28.62
C ASP A 410 -35.40 93.62 27.44
N ALA A 411 -34.69 94.31 26.54
CA ALA A 411 -33.89 93.67 25.49
C ALA A 411 -32.73 92.85 26.10
N LEU A 412 -31.99 93.44 27.04
CA LEU A 412 -30.87 92.74 27.70
C LEU A 412 -31.34 91.52 28.50
N ARG A 413 -32.46 91.65 29.21
CA ARG A 413 -33.11 90.54 29.91
C ARG A 413 -33.52 89.41 28.97
N ARG A 414 -34.14 89.73 27.82
CA ARG A 414 -34.50 88.74 26.79
C ARG A 414 -33.28 88.07 26.17
N GLU A 415 -32.16 88.78 26.01
CA GLU A 415 -30.90 88.19 25.54
C GLU A 415 -30.30 87.22 26.57
N MET A 416 -30.24 87.63 27.85
CA MET A 416 -29.79 86.77 28.96
C MET A 416 -30.68 85.53 29.16
N GLU A 417 -32.00 85.69 29.09
CA GLU A 417 -32.94 84.56 29.15
C GLU A 417 -32.79 83.63 27.93
N SER A 418 -32.58 84.18 26.73
CA SER A 418 -32.27 83.39 25.53
C SER A 418 -30.97 82.60 25.67
N ILE A 419 -29.91 83.21 26.23
CA ILE A 419 -28.65 82.52 26.51
C ILE A 419 -28.89 81.36 27.49
N SER A 420 -29.68 81.60 28.54
CA SER A 420 -30.04 80.59 29.54
C SER A 420 -30.87 79.43 28.98
N ALA A 421 -31.82 79.71 28.09
CA ALA A 421 -32.66 78.70 27.44
C ALA A 421 -31.87 77.84 26.43
N ASP A 422 -30.96 78.46 25.67
CA ASP A 422 -30.15 77.79 24.67
C ASP A 422 -28.92 77.04 25.23
N LYS A 423 -28.63 77.16 26.54
CA LYS A 423 -27.47 76.52 27.21
C LYS A 423 -27.33 75.01 26.89
N ASN A 424 -28.46 74.31 26.76
CA ASN A 424 -28.50 72.87 26.47
C ASN A 424 -27.96 72.49 25.07
N LYS A 425 -27.74 73.47 24.17
CA LYS A 425 -27.20 73.27 22.82
C LYS A 425 -25.67 73.42 22.75
N MET A 426 -25.02 73.80 23.85
CA MET A 426 -23.57 74.01 23.90
C MET A 426 -22.80 72.72 24.22
N SER A 427 -21.51 72.72 23.88
CA SER A 427 -20.54 71.75 24.41
C SER A 427 -20.21 72.06 25.88
N MET A 428 -19.65 71.09 26.62
CA MET A 428 -19.17 71.34 27.99
C MET A 428 -18.09 72.43 28.04
N GLU A 429 -17.16 72.40 27.09
CA GLU A 429 -16.12 73.43 26.93
C GLU A 429 -16.74 74.81 26.64
N GLY A 430 -17.78 74.85 25.81
CA GLY A 430 -18.56 76.05 25.52
C GLY A 430 -19.31 76.59 26.74
N LEU A 431 -19.93 75.71 27.54
CA LEU A 431 -20.60 76.08 28.79
C LEU A 431 -19.63 76.66 29.82
N LEU A 432 -18.44 76.07 29.96
CA LEU A 432 -17.40 76.59 30.84
C LEU A 432 -16.94 77.99 30.41
N LYS A 433 -16.71 78.23 29.11
CA LYS A 433 -16.40 79.56 28.58
C LYS A 433 -17.55 80.56 28.71
N LEU A 434 -18.80 80.08 28.66
CA LEU A 434 -19.99 80.90 28.85
C LEU A 434 -20.10 81.35 30.32
N GLU A 435 -19.96 80.40 31.25
CA GLU A 435 -19.93 80.66 32.70
C GLU A 435 -18.82 81.67 33.04
N GLU A 436 -17.60 81.43 32.56
CA GLU A 436 -16.44 82.29 32.82
C GLU A 436 -16.69 83.74 32.37
N LYS A 437 -17.33 83.93 31.20
CA LYS A 437 -17.68 85.27 30.70
C LYS A 437 -18.79 85.92 31.50
N ILE A 438 -19.87 85.19 31.82
CA ILE A 438 -20.98 85.74 32.60
C ILE A 438 -20.49 86.11 34.01
N SER A 439 -19.64 85.27 34.62
CA SER A 439 -18.95 85.57 35.88
C SER A 439 -18.08 86.83 35.80
N ARG A 440 -17.32 87.02 34.70
CA ARG A 440 -16.56 88.25 34.46
C ARG A 440 -17.46 89.49 34.34
N ILE A 441 -18.59 89.40 33.63
CA ILE A 441 -19.59 90.47 33.55
C ILE A 441 -20.18 90.78 34.93
N GLN A 442 -20.56 89.76 35.70
CA GLN A 442 -21.13 89.90 37.05
C GLN A 442 -20.13 90.57 38.02
N GLN A 443 -18.86 90.18 37.97
CA GLN A 443 -17.79 90.79 38.78
C GLN A 443 -17.51 92.24 38.37
N GLY A 444 -17.52 92.54 37.07
CA GLY A 444 -17.39 93.90 36.53
C GLY A 444 -18.53 94.81 37.01
N LEU A 445 -19.78 94.38 36.82
CA LEU A 445 -20.97 95.09 37.29
C LEU A 445 -20.92 95.37 38.79
N ASN A 446 -20.59 94.37 39.62
CA ASN A 446 -20.45 94.53 41.07
C ASN A 446 -19.40 95.59 41.44
N ARG A 447 -18.25 95.57 40.78
CA ARG A 447 -17.15 96.52 41.01
C ARG A 447 -17.55 97.95 40.64
N ASP A 448 -18.12 98.13 39.45
CA ASP A 448 -18.47 99.45 38.93
C ASP A 448 -19.67 100.03 39.67
N ARG A 449 -20.68 99.22 39.99
CA ARG A 449 -21.80 99.59 40.87
C ARG A 449 -21.27 100.10 42.21
N LYS A 450 -20.36 99.37 42.87
CA LYS A 450 -19.78 99.80 44.14
C LYS A 450 -19.05 101.14 44.02
N ALA A 451 -18.18 101.28 43.01
CA ALA A 451 -17.47 102.54 42.77
C ALA A 451 -18.42 103.73 42.51
N MET A 452 -19.53 103.50 41.79
CA MET A 452 -20.57 104.51 41.56
C MET A 452 -21.36 104.84 42.82
N VAL A 453 -21.72 103.85 43.66
CA VAL A 453 -22.41 104.08 44.94
C VAL A 453 -21.52 104.86 45.91
N ASP A 454 -20.24 104.48 46.03
CA ASP A 454 -19.26 105.15 46.88
C ASP A 454 -19.10 106.62 46.43
N THR A 455 -18.90 106.88 45.13
CA THR A 455 -18.80 108.26 44.60
C THR A 455 -20.11 109.05 44.65
N LEU A 456 -21.28 108.41 44.57
CA LEU A 456 -22.59 109.04 44.79
C LEU A 456 -22.84 109.44 46.24
N SER A 457 -22.19 108.80 47.21
CA SER A 457 -22.30 109.17 48.62
C SER A 457 -21.55 110.46 48.97
N ASP A 458 -20.54 110.83 48.17
CA ASP A 458 -19.77 112.08 48.30
C ASP A 458 -20.51 113.33 47.75
N VAL A 459 -21.56 113.16 46.93
CA VAL A 459 -22.21 114.29 46.23
C VAL A 459 -23.38 114.85 47.05
N SER A 460 -23.42 116.18 47.24
CA SER A 460 -24.43 116.85 48.09
C SER A 460 -25.68 117.35 47.34
N ASP A 461 -25.64 117.43 46.00
CA ASP A 461 -26.69 118.08 45.20
C ASP A 461 -27.89 117.17 44.88
N LYS A 462 -28.98 117.38 45.61
CA LYS A 462 -30.12 116.46 45.70
C LYS A 462 -30.94 116.30 44.40
N GLY A 463 -30.85 117.23 43.45
CA GLY A 463 -31.70 117.22 42.25
C GLY A 463 -31.29 116.18 41.22
N GLN A 464 -30.03 116.25 40.76
CA GLN A 464 -29.50 115.39 39.69
C GLN A 464 -29.17 113.98 40.22
N ILE A 465 -28.68 113.89 41.46
CA ILE A 465 -28.34 112.62 42.15
C ILE A 465 -29.49 111.62 42.10
N ASN A 466 -30.74 112.06 42.27
CA ASN A 466 -31.89 111.15 42.25
C ASN A 466 -32.08 110.43 40.90
N LYS A 467 -31.74 111.09 39.77
CA LYS A 467 -31.78 110.47 38.43
C LYS A 467 -30.64 109.47 38.25
N VAL A 468 -29.44 109.79 38.74
CA VAL A 468 -28.27 108.91 38.69
C VAL A 468 -28.49 107.69 39.58
N ARG A 469 -28.97 107.88 40.81
CA ARG A 469 -29.35 106.82 41.75
C ARG A 469 -30.43 105.89 41.17
N ALA A 470 -31.43 106.43 40.47
CA ALA A 470 -32.42 105.60 39.79
C ALA A 470 -31.82 104.72 38.66
N GLN A 471 -30.78 105.18 37.97
CA GLN A 471 -30.06 104.37 36.97
C GLN A 471 -29.09 103.37 37.61
N VAL A 472 -28.48 103.70 38.75
CA VAL A 472 -27.70 102.72 39.55
C VAL A 472 -28.61 101.63 40.13
N ASN A 473 -29.83 101.96 40.58
CA ASN A 473 -30.79 100.93 40.99
C ASN A 473 -31.21 100.00 39.84
N LYS A 474 -31.18 100.47 38.58
CA LYS A 474 -31.39 99.60 37.41
C LYS A 474 -30.21 98.66 37.13
N LEU A 475 -28.99 98.99 37.60
CA LEU A 475 -27.90 98.01 37.58
C LEU A 475 -28.18 96.85 38.53
N ASP A 476 -28.91 97.07 39.62
CA ASP A 476 -29.30 95.98 40.53
C ASP A 476 -30.24 95.01 39.81
N GLU A 477 -31.26 95.52 39.11
CA GLU A 477 -32.17 94.71 38.26
C GLU A 477 -31.40 93.93 37.16
N ILE A 478 -30.37 94.53 36.57
CA ILE A 478 -29.51 93.87 35.57
C ILE A 478 -28.62 92.81 36.21
N MET A 479 -28.00 93.11 37.36
CA MET A 479 -27.14 92.20 38.10
C MET A 479 -27.92 90.95 38.53
N ASP A 480 -29.14 91.12 39.02
CA ASP A 480 -30.08 90.04 39.34
C ASP A 480 -30.32 89.10 38.14
N GLU A 481 -30.52 89.62 36.93
CA GLU A 481 -30.77 88.80 35.74
C GLU A 481 -29.48 88.16 35.18
N VAL A 482 -28.32 88.81 35.34
CA VAL A 482 -27.00 88.22 35.04
C VAL A 482 -26.69 87.07 36.00
N GLU A 483 -26.92 87.25 37.31
CA GLU A 483 -26.73 86.24 38.35
C GLU A 483 -27.68 85.05 38.16
N LYS A 484 -28.98 85.28 37.96
CA LYS A 484 -29.94 84.22 37.60
C LYS A 484 -29.51 83.44 36.35
N THR A 485 -28.90 84.12 35.38
CA THR A 485 -28.40 83.46 34.15
C THR A 485 -27.14 82.65 34.44
N GLN A 486 -26.21 83.17 35.23
CA GLN A 486 -25.02 82.46 35.69
C GLN A 486 -25.38 81.21 36.48
N ASP A 487 -26.24 81.32 37.50
CA ASP A 487 -26.69 80.19 38.31
C ASP A 487 -27.31 79.08 37.46
N ARG A 488 -28.15 79.45 36.48
CA ARG A 488 -28.74 78.48 35.54
C ARG A 488 -27.69 77.81 34.65
N VAL A 489 -26.63 78.50 34.24
CA VAL A 489 -25.52 77.90 33.46
C VAL A 489 -24.66 77.01 34.37
N ARG A 490 -24.34 77.49 35.57
CA ARG A 490 -23.53 76.83 36.58
C ARG A 490 -24.16 75.54 37.10
N ASP A 491 -25.45 75.54 37.41
CA ASP A 491 -26.21 74.35 37.83
C ASP A 491 -26.20 73.25 36.74
N LYS A 492 -26.21 73.63 35.44
CA LYS A 492 -26.04 72.68 34.34
C LYS A 492 -24.63 72.06 34.33
N VAL A 493 -23.60 72.84 34.62
CA VAL A 493 -22.18 72.40 34.62
C VAL A 493 -21.81 71.58 35.86
N GLU A 494 -22.16 72.08 37.06
CA GLU A 494 -21.70 71.52 38.35
C GLU A 494 -22.57 70.36 38.86
N ARG A 495 -23.86 70.32 38.50
CA ARG A 495 -24.80 69.28 39.00
C ARG A 495 -25.28 68.37 37.89
N GLN A 496 -25.98 68.95 36.90
CA GLN A 496 -26.74 68.12 35.98
C GLN A 496 -25.83 67.32 35.03
N ILE A 497 -24.73 67.88 34.50
CA ILE A 497 -23.83 67.09 33.64
C ILE A 497 -23.13 65.94 34.40
N PRO A 498 -22.59 66.12 35.62
CA PRO A 498 -22.11 65.01 36.44
C PRO A 498 -23.16 63.94 36.75
N GLU A 499 -24.41 64.34 37.00
CA GLU A 499 -25.54 63.43 37.22
C GLU A 499 -25.91 62.65 35.94
N ASP A 500 -26.10 63.36 34.81
CA ASP A 500 -26.33 62.80 33.47
C ASP A 500 -25.20 61.80 33.09
N LEU A 501 -23.94 62.12 33.43
CA LEU A 501 -22.76 61.28 33.16
C LEU A 501 -22.73 60.03 34.04
N ASN A 502 -23.04 60.15 35.33
CA ASN A 502 -23.12 59.01 36.25
C ASN A 502 -24.26 58.06 35.87
N GLU A 503 -25.43 58.59 35.49
CA GLU A 503 -26.55 57.78 34.99
C GLU A 503 -26.19 57.07 33.68
N LEU A 504 -25.50 57.77 32.77
CA LEU A 504 -25.01 57.16 31.53
C LEU A 504 -23.95 56.08 31.81
N SER A 505 -23.02 56.31 32.74
CA SER A 505 -22.02 55.31 33.15
C SER A 505 -22.70 54.08 33.73
N ALA A 506 -23.67 54.25 34.63
CA ALA A 506 -24.44 53.14 35.19
C ALA A 506 -25.21 52.36 34.11
N LYS A 507 -25.79 53.04 33.12
CA LYS A 507 -26.44 52.41 31.95
C LYS A 507 -25.43 51.66 31.07
N VAL A 508 -24.23 52.21 30.86
CA VAL A 508 -23.15 51.57 30.10
C VAL A 508 -22.61 50.34 30.84
N ASP A 509 -22.42 50.41 32.15
CA ASP A 509 -21.99 49.27 32.97
C ASP A 509 -23.06 48.17 33.01
N ASN A 510 -24.35 48.52 33.08
CA ASN A 510 -25.45 47.57 32.95
C ASN A 510 -25.45 46.89 31.56
N LEU A 511 -25.36 47.66 30.47
CA LEU A 511 -25.23 47.14 29.11
C LEU A 511 -24.00 46.24 28.93
N LYS A 512 -22.86 46.61 29.53
CA LYS A 512 -21.63 45.83 29.51
C LYS A 512 -21.80 44.51 30.27
N GLN A 513 -22.39 44.54 31.47
CA GLN A 513 -22.72 43.32 32.23
C GLN A 513 -23.69 42.43 31.46
N GLN A 514 -24.72 43.00 30.83
CA GLN A 514 -25.66 42.26 29.99
C GLN A 514 -24.96 41.64 28.76
N LEU A 515 -24.03 42.35 28.15
CA LEU A 515 -23.26 41.86 27.00
C LEU A 515 -22.31 40.72 27.42
N THR A 516 -21.58 40.89 28.52
CA THR A 516 -20.72 39.85 29.11
C THR A 516 -21.53 38.61 29.47
N HIS A 517 -22.66 38.76 30.17
CA HIS A 517 -23.52 37.63 30.51
C HIS A 517 -24.05 36.88 29.28
N ARG A 518 -24.40 37.60 28.20
CA ARG A 518 -24.79 36.96 26.92
C ARG A 518 -23.65 36.25 26.22
N ILE A 519 -22.42 36.78 26.32
CA ILE A 519 -21.22 36.11 25.79
C ILE A 519 -20.93 34.85 26.59
N ASP A 520 -20.93 34.93 27.93
CA ASP A 520 -20.71 33.79 28.82
C ASP A 520 -21.74 32.68 28.56
N GLN A 521 -23.03 33.04 28.41
CA GLN A 521 -24.09 32.09 28.05
C GLN A 521 -23.86 31.46 26.66
N GLU A 522 -23.50 32.25 25.64
CA GLU A 522 -23.26 31.71 24.30
C GLU A 522 -21.98 30.84 24.26
N GLU A 523 -20.97 31.15 25.06
CA GLU A 523 -19.78 30.31 25.25
C GLU A 523 -20.13 28.98 25.94
N GLU A 524 -20.98 29.00 26.98
CA GLU A 524 -21.47 27.78 27.65
C GLU A 524 -22.33 26.91 26.71
N GLU A 525 -23.27 27.50 25.98
CA GLU A 525 -24.09 26.79 24.97
C GLU A 525 -23.22 26.17 23.87
N ARG A 526 -22.22 26.91 23.37
CA ARG A 526 -21.24 26.39 22.39
C ARG A 526 -20.37 25.28 22.98
N TYR A 527 -19.94 25.40 24.25
CA TYR A 527 -19.16 24.36 24.93
C TYR A 527 -19.98 23.07 25.09
N LEU A 528 -21.25 23.17 25.49
CA LEU A 528 -22.17 22.03 25.57
C LEU A 528 -22.41 21.39 24.20
N ALA A 529 -22.63 22.17 23.15
CA ALA A 529 -22.80 21.65 21.79
C ALA A 529 -21.52 20.95 21.28
N ILE A 530 -20.33 21.49 21.56
CA ILE A 530 -19.05 20.83 21.24
C ILE A 530 -18.91 19.52 22.02
N LYS A 531 -19.28 19.49 23.29
CA LYS A 531 -19.25 18.29 24.13
C LYS A 531 -20.21 17.22 23.62
N GLU A 532 -21.44 17.59 23.23
CA GLU A 532 -22.41 16.65 22.65
C GLU A 532 -21.91 16.07 21.31
N LEU A 533 -21.30 16.90 20.45
CA LEU A 533 -20.66 16.44 19.22
C LEU A 533 -19.48 15.50 19.49
N GLN A 534 -18.67 15.77 20.53
CA GLN A 534 -17.60 14.89 20.97
C GLN A 534 -18.14 13.56 21.52
N ASP A 535 -19.21 13.58 22.31
CA ASP A 535 -19.85 12.37 22.84
C ASP A 535 -20.53 11.53 21.74
N ALA A 536 -21.15 12.18 20.75
CA ALA A 536 -21.67 11.51 19.56
C ALA A 536 -20.55 10.85 18.73
N TYR A 537 -19.43 11.56 18.54
CA TYR A 537 -18.23 11.03 17.89
C TYR A 537 -17.60 9.86 18.68
N ASN A 538 -17.54 9.97 20.00
CA ASN A 538 -17.04 8.92 20.89
C ASN A 538 -17.94 7.68 20.90
N LYS A 539 -19.27 7.84 20.76
CA LYS A 539 -20.20 6.71 20.58
C LYS A 539 -20.01 6.03 19.21
N LEU A 540 -19.85 6.80 18.14
CA LEU A 540 -19.58 6.28 16.79
C LEU A 540 -18.23 5.55 16.68
N THR A 541 -17.20 5.99 17.42
CA THR A 541 -15.86 5.38 17.41
C THR A 541 -15.69 4.29 18.47
N GLY A 542 -16.37 4.40 19.61
CA GLY A 542 -16.34 3.43 20.71
C GLY A 542 -17.31 2.24 20.56
N GLY A 543 -18.30 2.34 19.67
CA GLY A 543 -19.28 1.27 19.42
C GLY A 543 -18.72 -0.02 18.79
N SER A 544 -17.46 -0.02 18.35
CA SER A 544 -16.82 -1.14 17.63
C SER A 544 -16.14 -2.19 18.53
N TYR A 545 -16.35 -2.15 19.86
CA TYR A 545 -15.83 -3.15 20.79
C TYR A 545 -16.73 -4.41 20.89
N ALA A 546 -16.85 -5.14 19.78
CA ALA A 546 -17.34 -6.51 19.76
C ALA A 546 -16.31 -7.40 19.04
N PRO A 547 -15.62 -8.33 19.73
CA PRO A 547 -14.55 -9.13 19.12
C PRO A 547 -15.15 -10.23 18.23
N SER A 548 -15.27 -9.96 16.93
CA SER A 548 -15.60 -10.96 15.90
C SER A 548 -14.34 -11.27 15.07
N PRO A 549 -13.82 -12.52 15.06
CA PRO A 549 -12.49 -12.83 14.54
C PRO A 549 -12.47 -13.02 13.02
N ALA A 550 -12.85 -11.99 12.24
CA ALA A 550 -12.95 -12.10 10.78
C ALA A 550 -12.66 -10.84 9.94
N SER A 551 -12.36 -9.66 10.52
CA SER A 551 -12.30 -8.39 9.76
C SER A 551 -11.17 -7.41 10.13
N ASP A 552 -9.97 -7.90 10.47
CA ASP A 552 -8.84 -7.05 10.88
C ASP A 552 -8.23 -6.17 9.76
N VAL A 553 -8.52 -6.45 8.48
CA VAL A 553 -7.95 -5.68 7.37
C VAL A 553 -8.62 -4.31 7.23
N SER A 554 -9.94 -4.24 7.43
CA SER A 554 -10.76 -3.04 7.17
C SER A 554 -10.54 -1.89 8.17
N ASN A 555 -10.32 -2.22 9.46
CA ASN A 555 -10.15 -1.23 10.52
C ASN A 555 -8.76 -0.55 10.50
N SER A 556 -7.79 -1.10 9.79
CA SER A 556 -6.44 -0.52 9.69
C SER A 556 -6.41 0.82 8.95
N GLY A 557 -7.22 0.97 7.91
CA GLY A 557 -7.37 2.23 7.15
C GLY A 557 -8.05 3.31 7.98
N LEU A 558 -9.24 3.01 8.54
CA LEU A 558 -9.97 3.94 9.41
C LEU A 558 -9.13 4.42 10.60
N LYS A 559 -8.38 3.53 11.25
CA LYS A 559 -7.48 3.92 12.35
C LYS A 559 -6.37 4.87 11.90
N ARG A 560 -5.80 4.65 10.71
CA ARG A 560 -4.80 5.52 10.10
C ARG A 560 -5.38 6.89 9.73
N ASP A 561 -6.56 6.94 9.13
CA ASP A 561 -7.24 8.18 8.76
C ASP A 561 -7.63 8.99 10.01
N ILE A 562 -8.05 8.30 11.08
CA ILE A 562 -8.30 8.92 12.40
C ILE A 562 -7.01 9.47 13.01
N ASP A 563 -5.89 8.77 12.92
CA ASP A 563 -4.61 9.25 13.46
C ASP A 563 -4.01 10.40 12.61
N GLU A 564 -4.18 10.38 11.28
CA GLU A 564 -3.90 11.56 10.43
C GLU A 564 -4.82 12.75 10.76
N CYS A 565 -6.10 12.51 11.06
CA CYS A 565 -7.05 13.54 11.48
C CYS A 565 -6.66 14.13 12.86
N LYS A 566 -6.26 13.30 13.84
CA LYS A 566 -5.73 13.78 15.13
C LYS A 566 -4.46 14.62 14.96
N VAL A 567 -3.55 14.21 14.07
CA VAL A 567 -2.35 15.00 13.75
C VAL A 567 -2.72 16.32 13.07
N ALA A 568 -3.73 16.34 12.18
CA ALA A 568 -4.24 17.55 11.56
C ALA A 568 -4.89 18.49 12.59
N ILE A 569 -5.72 17.97 13.51
CA ILE A 569 -6.33 18.74 14.61
C ILE A 569 -5.25 19.31 15.53
N LYS A 570 -4.22 18.52 15.88
CA LYS A 570 -3.11 19.01 16.72
C LYS A 570 -2.33 20.13 16.02
N LYS A 571 -2.01 19.98 14.73
CA LYS A 571 -1.38 21.05 13.93
C LYS A 571 -2.28 22.28 13.79
N LEU A 572 -3.59 22.10 13.71
CA LEU A 572 -4.55 23.21 13.71
C LEU A 572 -4.54 23.95 15.05
N ALA A 573 -4.52 23.23 16.18
CA ALA A 573 -4.41 23.83 17.51
C ALA A 573 -3.07 24.56 17.73
N GLU A 574 -1.96 23.99 17.27
CA GLU A 574 -0.63 24.64 17.26
C GLU A 574 -0.61 25.89 16.36
N SER A 575 -1.26 25.83 15.19
CA SER A 575 -1.44 26.98 14.29
C SER A 575 -2.31 28.07 14.91
N ILE A 576 -3.45 27.73 15.50
CA ILE A 576 -4.35 28.66 16.21
C ILE A 576 -3.63 29.30 17.39
N THR A 577 -2.84 28.54 18.16
CA THR A 577 -2.02 29.07 19.25
C THR A 577 -0.96 30.04 18.72
N THR A 578 -0.33 29.74 17.59
CA THR A 578 0.63 30.63 16.94
C THR A 578 -0.03 31.92 16.43
N VAL A 579 -1.21 31.82 15.80
CA VAL A 579 -2.00 32.97 15.34
C VAL A 579 -2.48 33.81 16.51
N LYS A 580 -2.94 33.19 17.60
CA LYS A 580 -3.28 33.87 18.86
C LYS A 580 -2.08 34.65 19.39
N ASN A 581 -0.92 34.01 19.55
CA ASN A 581 0.29 34.68 20.05
C ASN A 581 0.75 35.85 19.14
N VAL A 582 0.57 35.74 17.82
CA VAL A 582 0.85 36.83 16.87
C VAL A 582 -0.18 37.96 16.99
N LEU A 583 -1.47 37.64 17.17
CA LEU A 583 -2.54 38.63 17.37
C LEU A 583 -2.40 39.34 18.72
N ASP A 584 -2.22 38.60 19.83
CA ASP A 584 -1.98 39.15 21.16
C ASP A 584 -0.79 40.10 21.16
N LYS A 585 0.32 39.70 20.52
CA LYS A 585 1.50 40.57 20.36
C LYS A 585 1.19 41.81 19.51
N LYS A 586 0.47 41.67 18.40
CA LYS A 586 0.09 42.79 17.54
C LYS A 586 -0.89 43.75 18.22
N ILE A 587 -1.78 43.23 19.08
CA ILE A 587 -2.70 44.02 19.92
C ILE A 587 -1.91 44.76 20.99
N GLN A 588 -0.94 44.12 21.66
CA GLN A 588 -0.04 44.79 22.60
C GLN A 588 0.79 45.89 21.92
N ASP A 589 1.39 45.61 20.76
CA ASP A 589 2.19 46.58 20.01
C ASP A 589 1.34 47.79 19.56
N GLU A 590 0.11 47.56 19.07
CA GLU A 590 -0.83 48.61 18.66
C GLU A 590 -1.38 49.40 19.87
N THR A 591 -1.67 48.74 20.99
CA THR A 591 -2.08 49.40 22.25
C THR A 591 -0.98 50.33 22.74
N ARG A 592 0.26 49.81 22.82
CA ARG A 592 1.45 50.57 23.23
C ARG A 592 1.77 51.73 22.28
N ARG A 593 1.49 51.57 20.99
CA ARG A 593 1.61 52.64 20.00
C ARG A 593 0.56 53.73 20.22
N ARG A 594 -0.68 53.37 20.52
CA ARG A 594 -1.75 54.33 20.87
C ARG A 594 -1.45 55.06 22.17
N GLU A 595 -0.93 54.38 23.19
CA GLU A 595 -0.44 55.02 24.42
C GLU A 595 0.67 56.05 24.11
N GLN A 596 1.64 55.71 23.26
CA GLN A 596 2.68 56.65 22.82
C GLN A 596 2.13 57.82 22.01
N ASP A 597 1.15 57.60 21.13
CA ASP A 597 0.55 58.67 20.34
C ASP A 597 -0.37 59.56 21.20
N VAL A 598 -1.05 59.03 22.22
CA VAL A 598 -1.74 59.82 23.26
C VAL A 598 -0.73 60.65 24.06
N MET A 599 0.36 60.04 24.57
CA MET A 599 1.42 60.80 25.25
C MET A 599 2.06 61.86 24.34
N ARG A 600 2.13 61.66 23.02
CA ARG A 600 2.60 62.68 22.06
C ARG A 600 1.59 63.80 21.82
N LEU A 601 0.31 63.52 21.94
CA LEU A 601 -0.76 64.53 21.87
C LEU A 601 -0.83 65.33 23.17
N GLU A 602 -0.65 64.69 24.33
CA GLU A 602 -0.54 65.37 25.63
C GLU A 602 0.74 66.22 25.74
N ASN A 603 1.89 65.70 25.29
CA ASN A 603 3.14 66.48 25.22
C ASN A 603 3.13 67.54 24.09
N ARG A 604 2.22 67.44 23.11
CA ARG A 604 1.83 68.58 22.26
C ARG A 604 0.87 69.47 23.03
N GLY A 605 1.40 70.15 24.04
CA GLY A 605 0.73 71.32 24.63
C GLY A 605 0.32 72.31 23.54
N PRO A 606 -0.73 73.13 23.78
CA PRO A 606 -1.44 73.86 22.74
C PRO A 606 -0.50 74.76 21.93
N THR A 607 -0.16 74.32 20.72
CA THR A 607 0.55 75.14 19.74
C THR A 607 -0.42 76.20 19.22
N TYR A 608 -0.42 77.37 19.87
CA TYR A 608 -1.02 78.58 19.33
C TYR A 608 -0.54 78.76 17.88
N PRO A 609 -1.44 78.96 16.90
CA PRO A 609 -1.04 79.15 15.52
C PRO A 609 -0.20 80.43 15.43
N GLN A 610 1.09 80.27 15.13
CA GLN A 610 1.94 81.40 14.77
C GLN A 610 1.30 82.11 13.57
N MET A 611 0.93 83.38 13.75
CA MET A 611 0.45 84.18 12.64
C MET A 611 1.53 84.26 11.56
N PRO A 612 1.17 84.16 10.27
CA PRO A 612 2.13 84.30 9.19
C PRO A 612 2.81 85.67 9.27
N PRO A 613 4.12 85.78 8.99
CA PRO A 613 4.82 87.05 9.04
C PRO A 613 4.19 88.04 8.06
N GLN A 614 3.97 89.27 8.52
CA GLN A 614 3.42 90.34 7.69
C GLN A 614 4.28 90.51 6.43
N GLN A 615 3.66 90.39 5.26
CA GLN A 615 4.33 90.66 4.00
C GLN A 615 4.63 92.16 3.91
N GLN A 616 5.91 92.50 3.81
CA GLN A 616 6.33 93.86 3.48
C GLN A 616 5.78 94.26 2.10
N PRO A 617 5.39 95.53 1.89
CA PRO A 617 4.86 96.00 0.62
C PRO A 617 5.90 95.86 -0.50
N ARG A 618 5.51 95.30 -1.64
CA ARG A 618 6.38 95.21 -2.82
C ARG A 618 6.68 96.60 -3.39
N PRO A 619 7.93 96.87 -3.83
CA PRO A 619 8.24 98.07 -4.58
C PRO A 619 7.55 98.07 -5.98
N PRO A 620 7.30 99.25 -6.56
CA PRO A 620 6.59 99.38 -7.83
C PRO A 620 7.40 98.81 -9.00
N ILE A 621 6.70 98.14 -9.91
CA ILE A 621 7.26 97.52 -11.11
C ILE A 621 7.63 98.61 -12.13
N GLN A 622 8.91 98.72 -12.46
CA GLN A 622 9.36 99.56 -13.58
C GLN A 622 8.81 98.99 -14.90
N GLN A 623 8.10 99.81 -15.65
CA GLN A 623 7.65 99.47 -17.00
C GLN A 623 8.85 99.36 -17.94
N LYS A 624 8.95 98.24 -18.66
CA LYS A 624 9.93 98.07 -19.75
C LYS A 624 9.28 98.55 -21.07
N PRO A 625 10.00 99.24 -21.98
CA PRO A 625 9.38 99.82 -23.16
C PRO A 625 8.85 98.77 -24.14
N GLN A 626 7.71 99.05 -24.76
CA GLN A 626 7.24 98.30 -25.92
C GLN A 626 8.10 98.62 -27.14
N VAL A 627 8.59 97.58 -27.81
CA VAL A 627 9.15 97.69 -29.17
C VAL A 627 7.99 97.46 -30.15
N PRO A 628 7.73 98.37 -31.10
CA PRO A 628 6.73 98.13 -32.14
C PRO A 628 7.27 97.12 -33.16
N ALA A 629 6.50 96.06 -33.42
CA ALA A 629 6.76 95.14 -34.53
C ALA A 629 5.94 95.57 -35.75
N GLN A 630 6.60 95.55 -36.91
CA GLN A 630 5.98 95.63 -38.24
C GLN A 630 5.42 94.27 -38.66
#